data_AF-A0A7L9FHU4-F1
#
_entry.id   AF-A0A7L9FHU4-F1
#
_cell.length_a   1.000
_cell.length_b   1.000
_cell.length_c   1.000
_cell.angle_alpha   90.00
_cell.angle_beta   90.00
_cell.angle_gamma   90.00
#
_symmetry.space_group_name_H-M   'P 1'
#
loop_
_entity.id
_entity.type
_entity.pdbx_description
1 polymer ?
#
loop_
_entity_poly.entity_id
_entity_poly.type
_entity_poly.pdbx_seq_one_letter_code
_entity_poly.pdbx_strand_id
1 'polypeptide(L)'
;MKEKVTSIRVDPELWKKAKILSVKRGTTLKSLVEELLRLEVEADELASEGAGVSEELLRALEERRKAGLVPFTIRSGKSAVELLTSSPL
;
A
#
# COMPACT_ATOMS: atom_id res chain seq x y z
N MET A 1 -18.58 -11.97 -14.38
CA MET A 1 -17.45 -11.27 -15.05
C MET A 1 -16.83 -12.23 -16.06
N LYS A 2 -16.38 -11.77 -17.22
CA LYS A 2 -15.67 -12.63 -18.20
C LYS A 2 -14.30 -12.98 -17.63
N GLU A 3 -14.10 -14.22 -17.24
CA GLU A 3 -12.79 -14.72 -16.81
C GLU A 3 -11.91 -14.95 -18.04
N LYS A 4 -10.68 -14.41 -18.01
CA LYS A 4 -9.70 -14.61 -19.08
C LYS A 4 -8.70 -15.67 -18.64
N VAL A 5 -8.70 -16.82 -19.31
CA VAL A 5 -7.71 -17.87 -19.07
C VAL A 5 -6.34 -17.41 -19.59
N THR A 6 -5.33 -17.49 -18.74
CA THR A 6 -3.94 -17.15 -19.07
C THR A 6 -3.03 -18.28 -18.62
N SER A 7 -2.08 -18.66 -19.48
CA SER A 7 -1.09 -19.70 -19.19
C SER A 7 0.25 -19.06 -18.87
N ILE A 8 0.82 -19.39 -17.72
CA ILE A 8 2.16 -18.95 -17.30
C ILE A 8 3.03 -20.16 -16.98
N ARG A 9 4.31 -20.09 -17.34
CA ARG A 9 5.30 -21.08 -16.90
C ARG A 9 5.86 -20.62 -15.56
N VAL A 10 5.84 -21.50 -14.57
CA VAL A 10 6.27 -21.21 -13.20
C VAL A 10 7.21 -22.31 -12.75
N ASP A 11 8.21 -21.93 -11.95
CA ASP A 11 9.06 -22.89 -11.26
C ASP A 11 8.20 -23.89 -10.42
N PRO A 12 8.41 -25.21 -10.57
CA PRO A 12 7.59 -26.21 -9.88
C PRO A 12 7.64 -26.11 -8.35
N GLU A 13 8.81 -25.81 -7.77
CA GLU A 13 8.99 -25.74 -6.33
C GLU A 13 8.31 -24.49 -5.75
N LEU A 14 8.43 -23.36 -6.44
CA LEU A 14 7.69 -22.14 -6.12
C LEU A 14 6.18 -22.38 -6.16
N TRP A 15 5.68 -23.05 -7.21
CA TRP A 15 4.26 -23.36 -7.36
C TRP A 15 3.74 -24.23 -6.20
N LYS A 16 4.53 -25.21 -5.78
CA LYS A 16 4.21 -26.06 -4.62
C LYS A 16 4.15 -25.24 -3.33
N LYS A 17 5.13 -24.37 -3.09
CA LYS A 17 5.16 -23.47 -1.92
C LYS A 17 3.96 -22.52 -1.92
N ALA A 18 3.61 -21.96 -3.07
CA ALA A 18 2.47 -21.06 -3.23
C ALA A 18 1.14 -21.76 -2.89
N LYS A 19 0.96 -23.02 -3.32
CA LYS A 19 -0.21 -23.84 -2.92
C LYS A 19 -0.30 -24.05 -1.42
N ILE A 20 0.83 -24.37 -0.78
CA ILE A 20 0.86 -24.53 0.69
C ILE A 20 0.49 -23.20 1.37
N LEU A 21 1.00 -22.09 0.86
CA LEU A 21 0.69 -20.76 1.37
C LEU A 21 -0.79 -20.40 1.23
N SER A 22 -1.42 -20.70 0.10
CA SER A 22 -2.84 -20.42 -0.11
C SER A 22 -3.70 -21.18 0.88
N VAL A 23 -3.39 -22.46 1.14
CA VAL A 23 -4.08 -23.27 2.16
C VAL A 23 -3.89 -22.68 3.56
N LYS A 24 -2.66 -22.31 3.94
CA LYS A 24 -2.38 -21.69 5.25
C LYS A 24 -3.15 -20.40 5.48
N ARG A 25 -3.40 -19.62 4.41
CA ARG A 25 -4.15 -18.36 4.45
C ARG A 25 -5.66 -18.54 4.28
N GLY A 26 -6.16 -19.77 4.11
CA GLY A 26 -7.58 -20.04 3.87
C GLY A 26 -8.09 -19.44 2.55
N THR A 27 -7.21 -19.27 1.56
CA THR A 27 -7.55 -18.66 0.25
C THR A 27 -7.21 -19.61 -0.90
N THR A 28 -7.66 -19.27 -2.11
CA THR A 28 -7.32 -20.04 -3.31
C THR A 28 -6.02 -19.52 -3.93
N LEU A 29 -5.32 -20.39 -4.66
CA LEU A 29 -4.11 -19.98 -5.39
C LEU A 29 -4.41 -18.91 -6.44
N LYS A 30 -5.58 -18.98 -7.08
CA LYS A 30 -6.04 -17.96 -8.02
C LYS A 30 -6.17 -16.60 -7.32
N SER A 31 -6.90 -16.56 -6.21
CA SER A 31 -7.11 -15.33 -5.43
C SER A 31 -5.78 -14.74 -4.96
N LEU A 32 -4.86 -15.59 -4.50
CA LEU A 32 -3.51 -15.16 -4.10
C LEU A 32 -2.75 -14.50 -5.26
N VAL A 33 -2.80 -15.10 -6.46
CA VAL A 33 -2.12 -14.55 -7.65
C VAL A 33 -2.78 -13.26 -8.12
N GLU A 34 -4.11 -13.20 -8.17
CA GLU A 34 -4.85 -12.00 -8.58
C GLU A 34 -4.62 -10.83 -7.60
N GLU A 35 -4.57 -11.10 -6.30
CA GLU A 35 -4.29 -10.09 -5.28
C GLU A 35 -2.87 -9.53 -5.41
N LEU A 36 -1.86 -10.40 -5.57
CA LEU A 36 -0.49 -9.96 -5.78
C LEU A 36 -0.32 -9.16 -7.07
N LEU A 37 -0.95 -9.59 -8.17
CA LEU A 37 -0.93 -8.85 -9.44
C LEU A 37 -1.60 -7.48 -9.31
N ARG A 38 -2.73 -7.40 -8.59
CA ARG A 38 -3.43 -6.14 -8.35
C ARG A 38 -2.56 -5.19 -7.54
N LEU A 39 -1.98 -5.65 -6.44
CA LEU A 39 -1.14 -4.83 -5.57
C LEU A 39 0.07 -4.27 -6.33
N GLU A 40 0.70 -5.06 -7.19
CA GLU A 40 1.83 -4.59 -7.99
C GLU A 40 1.42 -3.50 -8.99
N VAL A 41 0.27 -3.68 -9.66
CA VAL A 41 -0.25 -2.67 -10.61
C VAL A 41 -0.67 -1.40 -9.87
N GLU A 42 -1.40 -1.51 -8.77
CA GLU A 42 -1.80 -0.36 -7.95
C GLU A 42 -0.58 0.39 -7.39
N ALA A 43 0.48 -0.33 -7.00
CA ALA A 43 1.72 0.28 -6.53
C ALA A 43 2.44 1.07 -7.64
N ASP A 44 2.49 0.53 -8.86
CA ASP A 44 3.06 1.22 -10.03
C ASP A 44 2.20 2.43 -10.44
N GLU A 45 0.87 2.30 -10.41
CA GLU A 45 -0.07 3.40 -10.66
C GLU A 45 0.11 4.51 -9.61
N LEU A 46 0.21 4.19 -8.32
CA LEU A 46 0.47 5.19 -7.26
C LEU A 46 1.84 5.86 -7.41
N ALA A 47 2.86 5.10 -7.84
CA ALA A 47 4.20 5.64 -8.07
C ALA A 47 4.24 6.55 -9.32
N SER A 48 3.49 6.20 -10.37
CA SER A 48 3.44 6.93 -11.64
C SER A 48 2.46 8.12 -11.64
N GLU A 49 1.37 8.06 -10.88
CA GLU A 49 0.49 9.20 -10.58
C GLU A 49 1.17 10.26 -9.69
N GLY A 50 2.39 9.98 -9.25
CA GLY A 50 3.24 10.98 -8.65
C GLY A 50 2.68 11.45 -7.32
N ALA A 51 3.27 10.91 -6.25
CA ALA A 51 3.77 11.78 -5.18
C ALA A 51 4.84 12.74 -5.74
N GLY A 52 4.50 13.52 -6.77
CA GLY A 52 5.23 14.71 -7.18
C GLY A 52 4.96 15.76 -6.12
N VAL A 53 5.54 15.58 -4.94
CA VAL A 53 5.65 16.69 -4.01
C VAL A 53 6.51 17.71 -4.77
N SER A 54 5.89 18.79 -5.23
CA SER A 54 6.63 19.77 -6.01
C SER A 54 7.80 20.26 -5.15
N GLU A 55 8.98 20.38 -5.77
CA GLU A 55 10.17 20.86 -5.08
C GLU A 55 9.89 22.24 -4.44
N GLU A 56 9.03 23.05 -5.08
CA GLU A 56 8.54 24.30 -4.50
C GLU A 56 7.73 24.11 -3.21
N LEU A 57 6.86 23.09 -3.16
CA LEU A 57 6.07 22.77 -1.96
C LEU A 57 6.99 22.31 -0.82
N LEU A 58 7.98 21.45 -1.11
CA LEU A 58 8.98 21.04 -0.12
C LEU A 58 9.74 22.24 0.46
N ARG A 59 10.25 23.12 -0.40
CA ARG A 59 10.95 24.34 0.04
C ARG A 59 10.08 25.24 0.91
N ALA A 60 8.82 25.45 0.52
CA ALA A 60 7.88 26.26 1.30
C ALA A 60 7.62 25.67 2.70
N LEU A 61 7.59 24.34 2.83
CA LEU A 61 7.43 23.68 4.13
C LEU A 61 8.70 23.77 4.98
N GLU A 62 9.89 23.67 4.37
CA GLU A 62 11.17 23.84 5.06
C GLU A 62 11.37 25.27 5.59
N GLU A 63 11.03 26.28 4.80
CA GLU A 63 11.13 27.69 5.20
C GLU A 63 10.21 27.99 6.39
N ARG A 64 8.97 27.46 6.37
CA ARG A 64 8.04 27.58 7.51
C ARG A 64 8.60 26.94 8.78
N ARG A 65 9.24 25.77 8.65
CA ARG A 65 9.90 25.10 9.78
C ARG A 65 11.08 25.91 10.32
N LYS A 66 11.91 26.49 9.44
CA LYS A 66 13.01 27.38 9.84
C LYS A 66 12.51 28.64 10.55
N ALA A 67 11.34 29.14 10.17
CA ALA A 67 10.67 30.27 10.82
C ALA A 67 9.97 29.92 12.15
N GLY A 68 10.11 28.68 12.64
CA GLY A 68 9.49 28.23 13.89
C GLY A 68 7.99 27.92 13.79
N LEU A 69 7.43 27.88 12.57
CA LEU A 69 6.04 27.52 12.33
C LEU A 69 5.92 26.00 12.15
N VAL A 70 4.81 25.42 12.63
CA VAL A 70 4.49 24.01 12.40
C VAL A 70 3.82 23.86 11.02
N PRO A 71 4.49 23.25 10.03
CA PRO A 71 4.01 23.27 8.65
C PRO A 71 2.78 22.38 8.42
N PHE A 72 2.49 21.46 9.34
CA PHE A 72 1.27 20.69 9.38
C PHE A 72 0.68 20.69 10.79
N THR A 73 -0.65 20.65 10.87
CA THR A 73 -1.39 20.42 12.11
C THR A 73 -2.40 19.33 11.82
N ILE A 74 -2.31 18.21 12.53
CA ILE A 74 -3.28 17.13 12.41
C ILE A 74 -4.61 17.66 12.97
N ARG A 75 -5.54 18.02 12.08
CA ARG A 75 -6.91 18.36 12.46
C ARG A 75 -7.72 17.07 12.59
N SER A 76 -7.50 16.35 13.68
CA SER A 76 -8.39 15.27 14.10
C SER A 76 -9.36 15.81 15.14
N GLY A 77 -10.66 15.51 15.01
CA GLY A 77 -11.66 15.82 16.04
C GLY A 77 -11.45 15.01 17.34
N LYS A 78 -10.56 14.02 17.30
CA LYS A 78 -10.12 13.21 18.42
C LYS A 78 -8.68 13.56 18.79
N SER A 79 -8.38 13.66 20.09
CA SER A 79 -7.02 13.90 20.56
C SER A 79 -6.05 12.79 20.11
N ALA A 80 -4.76 13.10 19.97
CA ALA A 80 -3.74 12.10 19.61
C ALA A 80 -3.73 10.90 20.59
N VAL A 81 -4.13 11.15 21.84
CA VAL A 81 -4.31 10.13 22.87
C VAL A 81 -5.52 9.23 22.58
N GLU A 82 -6.65 9.80 22.16
CA GLU A 82 -7.83 9.02 21.76
C GLU A 82 -7.58 8.14 20.55
N LEU A 83 -6.75 8.57 19.60
CA LEU A 83 -6.40 7.74 18.44
C LEU A 83 -5.60 6.49 18.85
N LEU A 84 -4.71 6.60 19.84
CA LEU A 84 -3.92 5.49 20.37
C LEU A 84 -4.76 4.50 21.20
N THR A 85 -5.75 4.99 21.94
CA THR A 85 -6.63 4.13 22.76
C THR A 85 -7.79 3.51 21.97
N SER A 86 -8.07 4.01 20.77
CA SER A 86 -9.09 3.45 19.86
C SER A 86 -8.60 2.22 19.07
N SER A 87 -7.29 1.95 19.07
CA SER A 87 -6.73 0.78 18.39
C SER A 87 -6.86 -0.46 19.29
N PRO A 88 -7.53 -1.55 18.83
CA PRO A 88 -7.47 -2.82 19.52
C PRO A 88 -6.09 -3.43 19.30
N LEU A 89 -5.35 -3.62 20.40
CA LEU A 89 -4.21 -4.54 20.48
C LEU A 89 -4.71 -5.98 20.62
#